data_AF-A0A522UV29-F1
#
_entry.id   AF-A0A522UV29-F1
#
_cell.length_a   1.000
_cell.length_b   1.000
_cell.length_c   1.000
_cell.angle_alpha   90.00
_cell.angle_beta   90.00
_cell.angle_gamma   90.00
#
_symmetry.space_group_name_H-M   'P 1'
#
loop_
_entity.id
_entity.type
_entity.pdbx_description
1 polymer ?
#
loop_
_entity_poly.entity_id
_entity_poly.type
_entity_poly.pdbx_seq_one_letter_code
_entity_poly.pdbx_strand_id
1 'polypeptide(L)'
;MKIGNNKGFTLIEVIVVAGIIAILAGILVPIIFKEIDESKITRASADIKSISTVMFVFRKDTGAWPLMDGNCSPTITFLTGAGNLDPNLAGLGYDTSVATSFDAHFSSNTNNCYSPNWKGPYIAQVSADPWGNAYITNANGFAIAGQPVWIISAGPNRQLETNANDTALQGDDIGVRIAGGSAGGAGAAK
;
A
#
# COMPACT_ATOMS: atom_id res chain seq x y z
N MET A 1 -12.94 -67.14 -20.24
CA MET A 1 -12.79 -65.73 -19.80
C MET A 1 -11.34 -65.56 -19.36
N LYS A 2 -10.48 -64.90 -20.16
CA LYS A 2 -9.05 -64.73 -19.82
C LYS A 2 -8.94 -63.70 -18.70
N ILE A 3 -8.52 -64.12 -17.52
CA ILE A 3 -8.26 -63.24 -16.38
C ILE A 3 -6.94 -62.52 -16.67
N GLY A 4 -6.98 -61.20 -16.80
CA GLY A 4 -5.80 -60.38 -17.05
C GLY A 4 -4.83 -60.46 -15.87
N ASN A 5 -3.53 -60.60 -16.17
CA ASN A 5 -2.45 -60.54 -15.19
C ASN A 5 -2.39 -59.13 -14.58
N ASN A 6 -3.07 -58.92 -13.46
CA ASN A 6 -2.91 -57.71 -12.64
C ASN A 6 -1.57 -57.83 -11.91
N LYS A 7 -0.50 -57.26 -12.50
CA LYS A 7 0.78 -57.10 -11.82
C LYS A 7 0.60 -56.12 -10.66
N GLY A 8 0.77 -56.58 -9.42
CA GLY A 8 0.74 -55.74 -8.23
C GLY A 8 2.04 -54.94 -8.07
N PHE A 9 1.95 -53.76 -7.46
CA PHE A 9 3.12 -52.95 -7.08
C PHE A 9 3.92 -53.60 -5.96
N THR A 10 5.24 -53.48 -6.04
CA THR A 10 6.14 -53.96 -4.98
C THR A 10 6.28 -52.92 -3.87
N LEU A 11 6.50 -53.38 -2.62
CA LEU A 11 6.81 -52.49 -1.49
C LEU A 11 8.05 -51.62 -1.75
N ILE A 12 9.05 -52.18 -2.44
CA ILE A 12 10.28 -51.46 -2.77
C ILE A 12 10.04 -50.33 -3.79
N GLU A 13 9.18 -50.52 -4.79
CA GLU A 13 8.80 -49.44 -5.73
C GLU A 13 8.16 -48.26 -5.00
N VAL A 14 7.23 -48.53 -4.08
CA VAL A 14 6.54 -47.45 -3.35
C VAL A 14 7.50 -46.68 -2.46
N ILE A 15 8.46 -47.37 -1.80
CA ILE A 15 9.45 -46.71 -0.94
C ILE A 15 10.43 -45.86 -1.76
N VAL A 16 10.90 -46.35 -2.90
CA VAL A 16 11.82 -45.58 -3.77
C VAL A 16 11.11 -44.34 -4.32
N VAL A 17 9.87 -44.47 -4.79
CA VAL A 17 9.08 -43.34 -5.29
C VAL A 17 8.83 -42.31 -4.19
N ALA A 18 8.43 -42.76 -3.00
CA ALA A 18 8.23 -41.87 -1.85
C ALA A 18 9.53 -41.16 -1.44
N GLY A 19 10.68 -41.83 -1.52
CA GLY A 19 11.99 -41.24 -1.26
C GLY A 19 12.34 -40.11 -2.23
N ILE A 20 12.10 -40.30 -3.53
CA ILE A 20 12.35 -39.26 -4.54
C ILE A 20 11.41 -38.07 -4.33
N ILE A 21 10.11 -38.32 -4.07
CA ILE A 21 9.14 -37.25 -3.79
C ILE A 21 9.54 -36.46 -2.54
N ALA A 22 10.01 -37.13 -1.48
CA ALA A 22 10.45 -36.46 -0.26
C ALA A 22 11.65 -35.52 -0.52
N ILE A 23 12.63 -35.96 -1.32
CA ILE A 23 13.79 -35.14 -1.69
C ILE A 23 13.36 -33.93 -2.53
N LEU A 24 12.53 -34.16 -3.55
CA LEU A 24 12.05 -33.08 -4.43
C LEU A 24 11.19 -32.07 -3.67
N ALA A 25 10.26 -32.53 -2.83
CA ALA A 25 9.43 -31.67 -2.00
C ALA A 25 10.27 -30.86 -1.01
N GLY A 26 11.30 -31.46 -0.41
CA GLY A 26 12.20 -30.78 0.52
C GLY A 26 12.93 -29.58 -0.09
N ILE A 27 13.27 -29.64 -1.38
CA ILE A 27 13.94 -28.53 -2.09
C ILE A 27 12.91 -27.48 -2.57
N LEU A 28 11.74 -27.93 -3.01
CA LEU A 28 10.76 -27.06 -3.68
C LEU A 28 10.05 -26.09 -2.72
N VAL A 29 9.69 -26.55 -1.53
CA VAL A 29 8.91 -25.77 -0.55
C VAL A 29 9.55 -24.42 -0.17
N PRO A 30 10.84 -24.34 0.25
CA PRO A 30 11.45 -23.05 0.62
C PRO A 30 11.57 -22.08 -0.55
N ILE A 31 11.74 -22.58 -1.77
CA ILE A 31 11.81 -21.75 -2.99
C ILE A 31 10.47 -21.08 -3.26
N ILE A 32 9.37 -21.82 -3.16
CA ILE A 32 8.02 -21.29 -3.38
C ILE A 32 7.70 -20.17 -2.38
N PHE A 33 8.02 -20.35 -1.09
CA PHE A 33 7.75 -19.32 -0.09
C PHE A 33 8.51 -18.03 -0.36
N LYS A 34 9.78 -18.13 -0.75
CA LYS A 34 10.59 -16.97 -1.13
C LYS A 34 9.95 -16.20 -2.30
N GLU A 35 9.52 -16.90 -3.35
CA GLU A 35 8.88 -16.26 -4.51
C GLU A 35 7.54 -15.60 -4.16
N ILE A 36 6.77 -16.22 -3.26
CA ILE A 36 5.53 -15.62 -2.76
C ILE A 36 5.86 -14.31 -2.04
N ASP A 37 6.87 -14.27 -1.19
CA ASP A 37 7.20 -13.05 -0.44
C ASP A 37 7.76 -11.95 -1.34
N GLU A 38 8.60 -12.28 -2.34
CA GLU A 38 9.05 -11.31 -3.35
C GLU A 38 7.89 -10.77 -4.19
N SER A 39 6.90 -11.62 -4.52
CA SER A 39 5.71 -11.20 -5.26
C SER A 39 4.84 -10.22 -4.45
N LYS A 40 4.75 -10.39 -3.12
CA LYS A 40 4.06 -9.47 -2.23
C LYS A 40 4.76 -8.10 -2.19
N ILE A 41 6.08 -8.08 -2.01
CA ILE A 41 6.86 -6.84 -2.02
C ILE A 41 6.69 -6.09 -3.34
N THR A 42 6.74 -6.82 -4.46
CA THR A 42 6.54 -6.26 -5.80
C THR A 42 5.15 -5.65 -5.96
N ARG A 43 4.10 -6.35 -5.49
CA ARG A 43 2.73 -5.84 -5.49
C ARG A 43 2.60 -4.57 -4.65
N ALA A 44 3.11 -4.57 -3.41
CA ALA A 44 3.04 -3.41 -2.54
C ALA A 44 3.73 -2.18 -3.15
N SER A 45 4.90 -2.40 -3.76
CA SER A 45 5.64 -1.35 -4.47
C SER A 45 4.86 -0.80 -5.67
N ALA A 46 4.17 -1.65 -6.41
CA ALA A 46 3.33 -1.24 -7.54
C ALA A 46 2.12 -0.42 -7.08
N ASP A 47 1.45 -0.86 -6.00
CA ASP A 47 0.32 -0.16 -5.41
C ASP A 47 0.73 1.24 -4.93
N ILE A 48 1.82 1.37 -4.18
CA ILE A 48 2.37 2.65 -3.71
C ILE A 48 2.66 3.59 -4.89
N LYS A 49 3.27 3.06 -5.96
CA LYS A 49 3.58 3.85 -7.15
C LYS A 49 2.31 4.31 -7.87
N SER A 50 1.28 3.46 -7.92
CA SER A 50 -0.04 3.81 -8.42
C SER A 50 -0.67 4.94 -7.60
N ILE A 51 -0.68 4.83 -6.26
CA ILE A 51 -1.20 5.86 -5.36
C ILE A 51 -0.45 7.19 -5.55
N SER A 52 0.87 7.15 -5.66
CA SER A 52 1.68 8.36 -5.91
C SER A 52 1.32 9.03 -7.23
N THR A 53 1.08 8.24 -8.28
CA THR A 53 0.71 8.74 -9.61
C THR A 53 -0.67 9.39 -9.56
N VAL A 54 -1.63 8.72 -8.92
CA VAL A 54 -2.99 9.23 -8.67
C VAL A 54 -2.96 10.57 -7.94
N MET A 55 -2.15 10.67 -6.89
CA MET A 55 -1.96 11.90 -6.12
C MET A 55 -1.48 13.07 -7.02
N PHE A 56 -0.51 12.83 -7.90
CA PHE A 56 -0.04 13.87 -8.83
C PHE A 56 -1.06 14.23 -9.91
N VAL A 57 -1.79 13.25 -10.44
CA VAL A 57 -2.86 13.50 -11.43
C VAL A 57 -4.00 14.29 -10.79
N PHE A 58 -4.41 13.92 -9.58
CA PHE A 58 -5.39 14.64 -8.77
C PHE A 58 -4.99 16.11 -8.58
N ARG A 59 -3.74 16.35 -8.16
CA ARG A 59 -3.23 17.72 -7.98
C ARG A 59 -3.17 18.49 -9.29
N LYS A 60 -2.80 17.84 -10.39
CA LYS A 60 -2.76 18.45 -11.72
C LYS A 60 -4.14 18.95 -12.15
N ASP A 61 -5.19 18.19 -11.87
CA ASP A 61 -6.55 18.57 -12.24
C ASP A 61 -7.16 19.59 -11.29
N THR A 62 -7.04 19.37 -9.98
CA THR A 62 -7.73 20.18 -8.96
C THR A 62 -6.92 21.39 -8.50
N GLY A 63 -5.61 21.41 -8.75
CA GLY A 63 -4.67 22.41 -8.24
C GLY A 63 -4.32 22.25 -6.75
N ALA A 64 -4.94 21.30 -6.05
CA ALA A 64 -4.80 21.13 -4.61
C ALA A 64 -4.30 19.72 -4.26
N TRP A 65 -3.68 19.60 -3.08
CA TRP A 65 -3.45 18.29 -2.47
C TRP A 65 -4.73 17.81 -1.76
N PRO A 66 -4.90 16.49 -1.53
CA PRO A 66 -6.07 15.93 -0.87
C PRO A 66 -6.08 16.22 0.65
N LEU A 67 -6.14 17.50 1.01
CA LEU A 67 -6.12 17.98 2.39
C LEU A 67 -7.49 18.47 2.89
N MET A 68 -8.52 18.46 2.03
CA MET A 68 -9.83 19.03 2.35
C MET A 68 -10.66 18.08 3.21
N ASP A 69 -11.08 18.54 4.37
CA ASP A 69 -12.02 17.81 5.22
C ASP A 69 -13.46 17.85 4.68
N GLY A 70 -14.41 17.35 5.47
CA GLY A 70 -15.82 17.33 5.09
C GLY A 70 -16.47 18.70 4.91
N ASN A 71 -15.84 19.76 5.42
CA ASN A 71 -16.27 21.15 5.24
C ASN A 71 -15.45 21.87 4.16
N CYS A 72 -14.67 21.12 3.38
CA CYS A 72 -13.79 21.63 2.35
C CYS A 72 -12.67 22.55 2.86
N SER A 73 -12.27 22.38 4.11
CA SER A 73 -11.16 23.11 4.73
C SER A 73 -9.87 22.27 4.68
N PRO A 74 -8.69 22.85 4.36
CA PRO A 74 -7.44 22.10 4.20
C PRO A 74 -6.81 21.70 5.56
N THR A 75 -7.48 20.86 6.33
CA THR A 75 -7.14 20.49 7.72
C THR A 75 -6.70 19.04 7.89
N ILE A 76 -6.87 18.19 6.88
CA ILE A 76 -6.49 16.77 6.95
C ILE A 76 -4.98 16.66 7.17
N THR A 77 -4.60 15.85 8.16
CA THR A 77 -3.20 15.60 8.53
C THR A 77 -2.75 14.20 8.13
N PHE A 78 -3.68 13.26 7.92
CA PHE A 78 -3.38 11.87 7.65
C PHE A 78 -4.33 11.26 6.61
N LEU A 79 -3.77 10.49 5.68
CA LEU A 79 -4.52 9.73 4.68
C LEU A 79 -4.21 8.25 4.79
N THR A 80 -5.23 7.42 4.59
CA THR A 80 -5.09 5.96 4.68
C THR A 80 -5.91 5.21 3.63
N GLY A 81 -5.46 4.02 3.24
CA GLY A 81 -6.22 3.05 2.46
C GLY A 81 -7.04 2.11 3.32
N ALA A 82 -7.58 1.05 2.70
CA ALA A 82 -8.18 -0.04 3.46
C ALA A 82 -7.12 -0.87 4.18
N GLY A 83 -7.44 -1.45 5.35
CA GLY A 83 -6.57 -2.37 6.08
C GLY A 83 -6.33 -1.98 7.53
N ASN A 84 -5.45 -2.71 8.20
CA ASN A 84 -5.06 -2.43 9.58
C ASN A 84 -4.04 -1.30 9.65
N LEU A 85 -4.19 -0.41 10.63
CA LEU A 85 -3.21 0.62 10.95
C LEU A 85 -2.25 0.14 12.05
N ASP A 86 -1.01 0.59 11.98
CA ASP A 86 -0.06 0.41 13.07
C ASP A 86 -0.56 1.17 14.32
N PRO A 87 -0.56 0.57 15.52
CA PRO A 87 -1.04 1.23 16.74
C PRO A 87 -0.11 2.35 17.25
N ASN A 88 1.15 2.40 16.83
CA ASN A 88 2.20 3.32 17.29
C ASN A 88 2.49 4.47 16.30
N LEU A 89 1.57 4.78 15.37
CA LEU A 89 1.72 5.88 14.41
C LEU A 89 2.09 7.23 15.06
N ALA A 90 1.48 7.55 16.21
CA ALA A 90 1.78 8.79 16.93
C ALA A 90 3.21 8.81 17.49
N GLY A 91 3.72 7.66 17.97
CA GLY A 91 5.11 7.53 18.44
C GLY A 91 6.13 7.68 17.31
N LEU A 92 5.72 7.41 16.07
CA LEU A 92 6.50 7.58 14.85
C LEU A 92 6.32 8.97 14.21
N GLY A 93 5.63 9.90 14.88
CA GLY A 93 5.46 11.28 14.43
C GLY A 93 4.36 11.48 13.38
N TYR A 94 3.52 10.48 13.10
CA TYR A 94 2.36 10.65 12.24
C TYR A 94 1.21 11.29 13.04
N ASP A 95 0.76 12.46 12.58
CA ASP A 95 -0.38 13.15 13.16
C ASP A 95 -1.70 12.59 12.59
N THR A 96 -2.37 11.74 13.36
CA THR A 96 -3.64 11.10 12.99
C THR A 96 -4.88 11.84 13.47
N SER A 97 -4.73 13.06 14.03
CA SER A 97 -5.83 13.82 14.64
C SER A 97 -6.96 14.14 13.66
N VAL A 98 -6.63 14.38 12.39
CA VAL A 98 -7.59 14.62 11.31
C VAL A 98 -7.28 13.66 10.16
N ALA A 99 -7.80 12.44 10.29
CA ALA A 99 -7.59 11.37 9.32
C ALA A 99 -8.78 11.19 8.37
N THR A 100 -8.49 10.84 7.12
CA THR A 100 -9.49 10.43 6.12
C THR A 100 -8.89 9.38 5.17
N SER A 101 -9.71 8.85 4.26
CA SER A 101 -9.29 7.77 3.35
C SER A 101 -8.90 8.28 1.97
N PHE A 102 -8.01 7.57 1.28
CA PHE A 102 -7.70 7.85 -0.13
C PHE A 102 -8.96 7.81 -1.01
N ASP A 103 -9.87 6.88 -0.74
CA ASP A 103 -11.10 6.69 -1.52
C ASP A 103 -12.06 7.90 -1.41
N ALA A 104 -12.05 8.59 -0.27
CA ALA A 104 -12.85 9.80 -0.06
C ALA A 104 -12.44 10.93 -1.03
N HIS A 105 -11.15 11.04 -1.36
CA HIS A 105 -10.64 12.09 -2.25
C HIS A 105 -10.55 11.63 -3.71
N PHE A 106 -10.05 10.42 -3.93
CA PHE A 106 -9.67 9.97 -5.26
C PHE A 106 -10.77 9.20 -5.97
N SER A 107 -11.62 8.47 -5.26
CA SER A 107 -12.66 7.64 -5.88
C SER A 107 -14.01 8.36 -5.94
N SER A 108 -14.31 9.19 -4.94
CA SER A 108 -15.68 9.72 -4.76
C SER A 108 -15.78 11.25 -4.66
N ASN A 109 -14.69 12.00 -4.50
CA ASN A 109 -14.73 13.44 -4.18
C ASN A 109 -15.80 13.74 -3.12
N THR A 110 -15.66 13.11 -1.95
CA THR A 110 -16.64 13.21 -0.88
C THR A 110 -16.89 14.68 -0.55
N ASN A 111 -18.16 15.07 -0.44
CA ASN A 111 -18.60 16.46 -0.24
C ASN A 111 -18.29 17.44 -1.38
N ASN A 112 -17.84 16.95 -2.54
CA ASN A 112 -17.58 17.72 -3.76
C ASN A 112 -16.59 18.89 -3.57
N CYS A 113 -15.67 18.78 -2.61
CA CYS A 113 -14.75 19.87 -2.25
C CYS A 113 -13.79 20.29 -3.37
N TYR A 114 -13.54 19.41 -4.35
CA TYR A 114 -12.65 19.67 -5.47
C TYR A 114 -13.37 20.01 -6.79
N SER A 115 -14.69 20.20 -6.75
CA SER A 115 -15.49 20.57 -7.92
C SER A 115 -15.32 22.05 -8.29
N PRO A 116 -15.44 22.42 -9.58
CA PRO A 116 -15.72 21.58 -10.75
C PRO A 116 -14.48 20.93 -11.38
N ASN A 117 -13.30 21.16 -10.81
CA ASN A 117 -12.02 20.76 -11.42
C ASN A 117 -11.70 19.27 -11.27
N TRP A 118 -12.37 18.55 -10.35
CA TRP A 118 -12.27 17.11 -10.20
C TRP A 118 -12.85 16.38 -11.42
N LYS A 119 -12.04 15.52 -12.07
CA LYS A 119 -12.38 14.92 -13.38
C LYS A 119 -12.71 13.45 -13.36
N GLY A 120 -12.70 12.80 -12.20
CA GLY A 120 -13.17 11.44 -12.10
C GLY A 120 -12.50 10.65 -11.00
N PRO A 121 -12.97 9.41 -10.79
CA PRO A 121 -12.28 8.49 -9.93
C PRO A 121 -10.88 8.26 -10.50
N TYR A 122 -9.86 8.75 -9.80
CA TYR A 122 -8.46 8.58 -10.18
C TYR A 122 -7.96 7.16 -9.88
N ILE A 123 -8.59 6.52 -8.90
CA ILE A 123 -8.41 5.11 -8.54
C ILE A 123 -9.76 4.54 -8.09
N ALA A 124 -10.00 3.26 -8.37
CA ALA A 124 -11.27 2.61 -8.03
C ALA A 124 -11.43 2.43 -6.51
N GLN A 125 -10.39 1.94 -5.85
CA GLN A 125 -10.28 1.81 -4.40
C GLN A 125 -8.83 1.47 -4.04
N VAL A 126 -8.35 1.94 -2.89
CA VAL A 126 -7.05 1.53 -2.35
C VAL A 126 -7.26 0.33 -1.43
N SER A 127 -7.01 -0.87 -1.95
CA SER A 127 -7.05 -2.10 -1.16
C SER A 127 -5.92 -2.15 -0.12
N ALA A 128 -6.07 -3.02 0.88
CA ALA A 128 -4.99 -3.33 1.81
C ALA A 128 -3.75 -3.88 1.08
N ASP A 129 -2.60 -3.70 1.72
CA ASP A 129 -1.36 -4.31 1.29
C ASP A 129 -1.42 -5.85 1.37
N PRO A 130 -0.43 -6.57 0.79
CA PRO A 130 -0.44 -8.03 0.76
C PRO A 130 -0.40 -8.72 2.14
N TRP A 131 -0.09 -7.98 3.21
CA TRP A 131 -0.04 -8.48 4.58
C TRP A 131 -1.26 -8.07 5.42
N GLY A 132 -2.17 -7.28 4.85
CA GLY A 132 -3.44 -6.85 5.42
C GLY A 132 -3.40 -5.48 6.11
N ASN A 133 -2.34 -4.70 5.93
CA ASN A 133 -2.21 -3.36 6.51
C ASN A 133 -2.64 -2.29 5.50
N ALA A 134 -2.98 -1.12 6.01
CA ALA A 134 -3.32 0.02 5.18
C ALA A 134 -2.06 0.72 4.66
N TYR A 135 -2.12 1.17 3.41
CA TYR A 135 -1.20 2.21 2.93
C TYR A 135 -1.51 3.52 3.65
N ILE A 136 -0.48 4.28 4.03
CA ILE A 136 -0.65 5.52 4.78
C ILE A 136 0.12 6.68 4.15
N THR A 137 -0.29 7.91 4.48
CA THR A 137 0.41 9.13 4.08
C THR A 137 0.27 10.23 5.14
N ASN A 138 1.39 10.84 5.51
CA ASN A 138 1.44 12.05 6.34
C ASN A 138 1.07 13.29 5.51
N ALA A 139 -0.22 13.49 5.32
CA ALA A 139 -0.76 14.50 4.43
C ALA A 139 -0.42 15.94 4.89
N ASN A 140 -0.26 16.18 6.20
CA ASN A 140 0.19 17.46 6.75
C ASN A 140 1.49 17.98 6.11
N GLY A 141 2.39 17.09 5.69
CA GLY A 141 3.65 17.44 5.03
C GLY A 141 3.45 18.12 3.67
N PHE A 142 2.27 18.00 3.04
CA PHE A 142 1.96 18.73 1.82
C PHE A 142 1.73 20.23 2.04
N ALA A 143 1.32 20.64 3.25
CA ALA A 143 1.08 22.04 3.58
C ALA A 143 2.36 22.78 4.00
N ILE A 144 3.39 22.03 4.44
CA ILE A 144 4.61 22.58 5.03
C ILE A 144 5.77 22.38 4.05
N ALA A 145 6.37 23.47 3.56
CA ALA A 145 7.51 23.40 2.66
C ALA A 145 8.70 22.67 3.32
N GLY A 146 9.29 21.70 2.61
CA GLY A 146 10.48 20.98 3.06
C GLY A 146 10.18 19.76 3.95
N GLN A 147 8.93 19.53 4.36
CA GLN A 147 8.56 18.31 5.05
C GLN A 147 8.53 17.11 4.07
N PRO A 148 9.13 15.96 4.43
CA PRO A 148 8.96 14.73 3.66
C PRO A 148 7.49 14.29 3.69
N VAL A 149 6.95 13.87 2.56
CA VAL A 149 5.65 13.18 2.51
C VAL A 149 5.89 11.75 2.07
N TRP A 150 5.47 10.80 2.90
CA TRP A 150 5.61 9.37 2.67
C TRP A 150 4.30 8.79 2.16
N ILE A 151 4.38 7.94 1.15
CA ILE A 151 3.34 6.95 0.85
C ILE A 151 3.97 5.60 1.14
N ILE A 152 3.48 4.92 2.17
CA ILE A 152 4.20 3.81 2.78
C ILE A 152 3.25 2.69 3.23
N SER A 153 3.77 1.46 3.24
CA SER A 153 3.19 0.26 3.84
C SER A 153 4.18 -0.29 4.87
N ALA A 154 3.64 -0.80 5.97
CA ALA A 154 4.39 -1.40 7.08
C ALA A 154 5.05 -2.76 6.74
N GLY A 155 4.86 -3.26 5.51
CA GLY A 155 5.56 -4.47 5.07
C GLY A 155 5.17 -5.77 5.78
N PRO A 156 6.01 -6.82 5.63
CA PRO A 156 5.80 -8.16 6.19
C PRO A 156 5.55 -8.25 7.69
N ASN A 157 6.26 -7.47 8.50
CA ASN A 157 6.17 -7.54 9.96
C ASN A 157 4.94 -6.81 10.54
N ARG A 158 4.24 -6.02 9.70
CA ARG A 158 3.07 -5.20 10.06
C ARG A 158 3.34 -4.11 11.11
N GLN A 159 4.60 -3.74 11.26
CA GLN A 159 5.06 -2.70 12.16
C GLN A 159 5.71 -1.63 11.31
N LEU A 160 5.27 -0.39 11.49
CA LEU A 160 5.90 0.72 10.81
C LEU A 160 7.15 1.12 11.61
N GLU A 161 8.30 1.27 10.96
CA GLU A 161 9.52 1.76 11.60
C GLU A 161 9.95 3.14 11.11
N THR A 162 9.55 3.51 9.91
CA THR A 162 9.93 4.77 9.28
C THR A 162 9.17 5.92 9.93
N ASN A 163 9.90 6.79 10.62
CA ASN A 163 9.35 8.00 11.21
C ASN A 163 8.86 8.96 10.12
N ALA A 164 7.81 9.73 10.41
CA ALA A 164 7.29 10.72 9.49
C ALA A 164 8.35 11.73 9.02
N ASN A 165 9.37 12.01 9.83
CA ASN A 165 10.46 12.95 9.52
C ASN A 165 11.73 12.29 8.97
N ASP A 166 11.78 10.96 8.88
CA ASP A 166 12.97 10.28 8.38
C ASP A 166 13.23 10.65 6.92
N THR A 167 14.50 10.59 6.53
CA THR A 167 14.93 10.89 5.15
C THR A 167 15.03 9.63 4.27
N ALA A 168 14.91 8.45 4.88
CA ALA A 168 15.01 7.15 4.24
C ALA A 168 14.08 6.14 4.96
N LEU A 169 13.63 5.13 4.23
CA LEU A 169 12.86 4.01 4.79
C LEU A 169 13.71 3.27 5.84
N GLN A 170 13.05 2.80 6.89
CA GLN A 170 13.63 1.96 7.94
C GLN A 170 12.99 0.57 7.88
N GLY A 171 13.69 -0.44 8.40
CA GLY A 171 13.12 -1.79 8.53
C GLY A 171 12.77 -2.45 7.19
N ASP A 172 11.62 -3.12 7.17
CA ASP A 172 10.99 -3.75 6.01
C ASP A 172 9.86 -2.90 5.40
N ASP A 173 9.73 -1.65 5.85
CA ASP A 173 8.80 -0.70 5.27
C ASP A 173 9.05 -0.49 3.78
N ILE A 174 7.96 -0.42 3.02
CA ILE A 174 7.98 -0.20 1.59
C ILE A 174 7.29 1.13 1.33
N GLY A 175 7.98 2.08 0.71
CA GLY A 175 7.40 3.38 0.47
C GLY A 175 8.11 4.21 -0.58
N VAL A 176 7.45 5.31 -0.94
CA VAL A 176 8.05 6.37 -1.76
C VAL A 176 7.90 7.70 -1.04
N ARG A 177 8.91 8.53 -1.19
CA ARG A 177 8.89 9.91 -0.70
C ARG A 177 8.49 10.85 -1.83
N ILE A 178 7.53 11.71 -1.55
CA ILE A 178 7.16 12.85 -2.37
C ILE A 178 7.73 14.11 -1.72
N ALA A 179 8.26 15.01 -2.54
CA ALA A 179 8.68 16.32 -2.06
C ALA A 179 7.45 17.13 -1.61
N GLY A 180 7.37 17.43 -0.31
CA GLY A 180 6.44 18.43 0.21
C GLY A 180 6.81 19.80 -0.33
N GLY A 181 5.87 20.41 -1.05
CA GLY A 181 6.00 21.79 -1.53
C GLY A 181 4.76 22.55 -1.11
N SER A 182 4.96 23.66 -0.38
CA SER A 182 3.87 24.56 -0.01
C SER A 182 3.13 25.00 -1.28
N ALA A 183 1.90 24.53 -1.43
CA ALA A 183 0.97 25.13 -2.37
C ALA A 183 0.56 26.49 -1.80
N GLY A 184 1.37 27.52 -2.04
CA GLY A 184 0.90 28.89 -1.96
C GLY A 184 -0.15 29.10 -3.04
N GLY A 185 -1.37 29.43 -2.60
CA GLY A 185 -2.37 30.14 -3.41
C GLY A 185 -3.34 29.27 -4.21
N ALA A 186 -4.36 28.71 -3.54
CA ALA A 186 -5.68 28.71 -4.15
C ALA A 186 -6.07 30.19 -4.34
N GLY A 187 -5.84 30.69 -5.56
CA GLY A 187 -6.35 31.99 -5.96
C GLY A 187 -7.86 32.01 -5.77
N ALA A 188 -8.32 32.90 -4.90
CA ALA A 188 -9.70 33.32 -4.87
C ALA A 188 -10.10 33.76 -6.28
N ALA A 189 -10.89 32.94 -6.97
CA ALA A 189 -11.65 33.38 -8.12
C ALA A 189 -12.84 34.18 -7.58
N LYS A 190 -12.81 35.49 -7.80
CA LYS A 190 -14.02 36.31 -7.89
C LYS A 190 -14.78 35.97 -9.16
#